data_AF-A0A4U1BPR0-F1
#
_entry.id   AF-A0A4U1BPR0-F1
#
_cell.length_a   1.000
_cell.length_b   1.000
_cell.length_c   1.000
_cell.angle_alpha   90.00
_cell.angle_beta   90.00
_cell.angle_gamma   90.00
#
_symmetry.space_group_name_H-M   'P 1'
#
loop_
_entity.id
_entity.type
_entity.pdbx_description
1 polymer ?
#
loop_
_entity_poly.entity_id
_entity_poly.type
_entity_poly.pdbx_seq_one_letter_code
_entity_poly.pdbx_strand_id
1 'polypeptide(L)'
;MKRLATLLLASSIIALTGCDDDDDDVVINTPPPAPAEFGSVRVIHASQDAPKVNVYVDDALVLEGVDYQQASALISLETGTYQIRVDGLLADGSAATVFDGAVTLEADTEYNVVAAGSVAQLLAGSGDTPFGPIIAPRAALSDSAMTDLRLQVIHAASDVGRVALHVTGPDDELSAATELTELSFGEFTADPVVVAPGNYRVRLTDVDDATMVAYDSGALDLSAPADLFIAATSNTQAGAAPVNLLVADNQADEAGNDAAIIQDAMLGSALRATHGINFVGGVDIWVNGAAPAMDSPLYNLMFGQTTPATGFLDLPADTYQIQVAANATATVLIDIPELMLAPGMAYSATAVIDADGNPSLWAVAEDLRSIATEARLRVLHGSESAGEVDIYLSADMMADDSDIKLSAVPYLADSGILSIPPASYYLLVTPAGMPEVVAIGPAMINLEAGKRYTAIATDDPMNVTGLATDGIGIGLILQDAFVATEE
;
A
#
# COMPACT_ATOMS: atom_id res chain seq x y z
N MET A 1 -54.42 -23.13 -1.62
CA MET A 1 -55.87 -22.84 -1.57
C MET A 1 -56.08 -21.37 -1.88
N LYS A 2 -56.83 -21.09 -2.96
CA LYS A 2 -57.35 -19.78 -3.40
C LYS A 2 -57.85 -18.93 -2.23
N ARG A 3 -57.63 -17.60 -2.26
CA ARG A 3 -58.70 -16.56 -2.11
C ARG A 3 -58.32 -15.25 -2.81
N LEU A 4 -59.05 -14.99 -3.90
CA LEU A 4 -59.39 -13.70 -4.50
C LEU A 4 -60.44 -12.98 -3.62
N ALA A 5 -60.41 -11.63 -3.56
CA ALA A 5 -61.56 -10.73 -3.35
C ALA A 5 -61.11 -9.28 -3.67
N THR A 6 -61.38 -8.68 -4.84
CA THR A 6 -62.62 -8.03 -5.32
C THR A 6 -62.90 -6.64 -4.71
N LEU A 7 -62.59 -5.60 -5.52
CA LEU A 7 -63.35 -4.40 -5.90
C LEU A 7 -64.21 -3.64 -4.85
N LEU A 8 -63.99 -2.32 -4.75
CA LEU A 8 -65.08 -1.35 -4.60
C LEU A 8 -64.76 -0.03 -5.32
N LEU A 9 -65.63 0.28 -6.28
CA LEU A 9 -65.66 1.45 -7.15
C LEU A 9 -66.63 2.46 -6.52
N ALA A 10 -66.21 3.70 -6.26
CA ALA A 10 -67.09 4.78 -5.82
C ALA A 10 -67.11 5.89 -6.88
N SER A 11 -68.17 5.89 -7.68
CA SER A 11 -68.58 6.98 -8.58
C SER A 11 -69.08 8.17 -7.76
N SER A 12 -68.54 9.36 -8.03
CA SER A 12 -69.10 10.63 -7.58
C SER A 12 -69.30 11.53 -8.80
N ILE A 13 -70.56 11.71 -9.19
CA ILE A 13 -70.99 12.64 -10.25
C ILE A 13 -71.20 14.00 -9.58
N ILE A 14 -70.41 15.00 -9.98
CA ILE A 14 -70.65 16.40 -9.67
C ILE A 14 -70.98 17.08 -11.01
N ALA A 15 -72.22 17.54 -11.13
CA ALA A 15 -72.62 18.46 -12.18
C ALA A 15 -72.08 19.85 -11.82
N LEU A 16 -71.16 20.38 -12.62
CA LEU A 16 -70.79 21.80 -12.59
C LEU A 16 -71.16 22.44 -13.93
N THR A 17 -71.90 23.53 -13.78
CA THR A 17 -72.41 24.46 -14.76
C THR A 17 -71.30 25.16 -15.53
N GLY A 18 -71.47 25.28 -16.84
CA GLY A 18 -70.60 26.10 -17.69
C GLY A 18 -70.79 27.59 -17.44
N CYS A 19 -69.68 28.27 -17.17
CA CYS A 19 -69.52 29.70 -17.43
C CYS A 19 -68.50 29.81 -18.57
N ASP A 20 -68.95 30.50 -19.60
CA ASP A 20 -68.26 30.97 -20.79
C ASP A 20 -67.48 32.23 -20.37
N ASP A 21 -66.15 32.15 -20.29
CA ASP A 21 -65.28 33.32 -20.18
C ASP A 21 -64.04 33.06 -21.04
N ASP A 22 -63.90 33.88 -22.08
CA ASP A 22 -62.77 33.88 -23.01
C ASP A 22 -61.52 34.39 -22.27
N ASP A 23 -60.80 33.50 -21.59
CA ASP A 23 -59.43 33.75 -21.17
C ASP A 23 -58.47 33.31 -22.29
N ASP A 24 -57.91 34.29 -23.01
CA ASP A 24 -56.70 34.11 -23.80
C ASP A 24 -55.55 33.74 -22.83
N ASP A 25 -55.45 32.46 -22.49
CA ASP A 25 -54.31 31.90 -21.80
C ASP A 25 -53.07 32.19 -22.65
N VAL A 26 -52.29 33.18 -22.23
CA VAL A 26 -50.91 33.35 -22.70
C VAL A 26 -50.17 32.11 -22.23
N VAL A 27 -50.12 31.10 -23.10
CA VAL A 27 -49.22 29.96 -22.97
C VAL A 27 -47.82 30.54 -23.05
N ILE A 28 -47.25 30.90 -21.90
CA ILE A 28 -45.82 31.12 -21.77
C ILE A 28 -45.21 29.74 -21.97
N ASN A 29 -44.89 29.40 -23.23
CA ASN A 29 -43.99 28.31 -23.54
C ASN A 29 -42.64 28.70 -22.96
N THR A 30 -42.43 28.45 -21.66
CA THR A 30 -41.09 28.39 -21.11
C THR A 30 -40.36 27.31 -21.92
N PRO A 31 -39.26 27.64 -22.61
CA PRO A 31 -38.45 26.62 -23.27
C PRO A 31 -38.19 25.51 -22.26
N PRO A 32 -38.23 24.22 -22.66
CA PRO A 32 -37.76 23.14 -21.79
C PRO A 32 -36.39 23.53 -21.22
N PRO A 33 -36.11 23.25 -19.93
CA PRO A 33 -34.77 23.46 -19.37
C PRO A 33 -33.74 22.88 -20.33
N ALA A 34 -32.65 23.61 -20.57
CA ALA A 34 -31.54 23.07 -21.34
C ALA A 34 -31.16 21.70 -20.73
N PRO A 35 -30.87 20.68 -21.55
CA PRO A 35 -30.40 19.40 -21.03
C PRO A 35 -29.22 19.64 -20.08
N ALA A 36 -29.20 18.96 -18.93
CA ALA A 36 -28.04 18.98 -18.07
C ALA A 36 -26.85 18.40 -18.85
N GLU A 37 -25.73 19.11 -18.84
CA GLU A 37 -24.46 18.65 -19.39
C GLU A 37 -23.66 18.03 -18.25
N PHE A 38 -22.85 17.02 -18.56
CA PHE A 38 -22.11 16.25 -17.55
C PHE A 38 -20.62 16.21 -17.90
N GLY A 39 -19.81 16.26 -16.85
CA GLY A 39 -18.41 15.86 -16.87
C GLY A 39 -18.22 14.59 -16.03
N SER A 40 -17.02 14.02 -16.10
CA SER A 40 -16.67 12.83 -15.33
C SER A 40 -15.38 13.04 -14.55
N VAL A 41 -15.30 12.47 -13.34
CA VAL A 41 -14.11 12.57 -12.48
C VAL A 41 -13.71 11.18 -12.00
N ARG A 42 -12.41 10.90 -12.03
CA ARG A 42 -11.79 9.78 -11.33
C ARG A 42 -10.77 10.33 -10.34
N VAL A 43 -10.73 9.78 -9.13
CA VAL A 43 -9.68 10.10 -8.15
C VAL A 43 -8.75 8.90 -8.00
N ILE A 44 -7.45 9.15 -8.03
CA ILE A 44 -6.40 8.12 -7.94
C ILE A 44 -5.44 8.51 -6.83
N HIS A 45 -5.16 7.57 -5.91
CA HIS A 45 -4.17 7.76 -4.87
C HIS A 45 -2.81 7.21 -5.32
N ALA A 46 -1.88 8.09 -5.67
CA ALA A 46 -0.56 7.75 -6.21
C ALA A 46 0.63 8.19 -5.34
N SER A 47 0.38 8.75 -4.14
CA SER A 47 1.44 9.06 -3.18
C SER A 47 1.78 7.86 -2.29
N GLN A 48 3.01 7.36 -2.37
CA GLN A 48 3.40 6.16 -1.62
C GLN A 48 3.56 6.39 -0.11
N ASP A 49 3.86 7.63 0.31
CA ASP A 49 4.14 7.98 1.71
C ASP A 49 2.96 8.70 2.39
N ALA A 50 1.87 8.96 1.69
CA ALA A 50 0.65 9.46 2.32
C ALA A 50 -0.09 8.34 3.06
N PRO A 51 -0.81 8.66 4.16
CA PRO A 51 -1.77 7.75 4.75
C PRO A 51 -3.00 7.58 3.83
N LYS A 52 -3.93 6.71 4.22
CA LYS A 52 -5.26 6.62 3.57
C LYS A 52 -5.96 7.97 3.58
N VAL A 53 -6.77 8.24 2.56
CA VAL A 53 -7.47 9.53 2.42
C VAL A 53 -8.99 9.39 2.29
N ASN A 54 -9.70 10.39 2.78
CA ASN A 54 -11.11 10.62 2.49
C ASN A 54 -11.23 11.75 1.46
N VAL A 55 -12.19 11.62 0.55
CA VAL A 55 -12.46 12.62 -0.50
C VAL A 55 -13.87 13.14 -0.37
N TYR A 56 -13.99 14.47 -0.34
CA TYR A 56 -15.24 15.19 -0.23
C TYR A 56 -15.48 16.06 -1.46
N VAL A 57 -16.74 16.17 -1.86
CA VAL A 57 -17.24 17.04 -2.92
C VAL A 57 -18.35 17.90 -2.32
N ASP A 58 -18.17 19.22 -2.29
CA ASP A 58 -19.09 20.17 -1.65
C ASP A 58 -19.50 19.72 -0.23
N ASP A 59 -18.49 19.38 0.58
CA ASP A 59 -18.58 18.86 1.95
C ASP A 59 -19.24 17.46 2.11
N ALA A 60 -19.74 16.84 1.03
CA ALA A 60 -20.25 15.47 1.07
C ALA A 60 -19.09 14.47 0.93
N LEU A 61 -19.00 13.50 1.84
CA LEU A 61 -18.03 12.40 1.72
C LEU A 61 -18.42 11.51 0.54
N VAL A 62 -17.52 11.38 -0.43
CA VAL A 62 -17.74 10.59 -1.66
C VAL A 62 -16.89 9.32 -1.66
N LEU A 63 -15.65 9.41 -1.16
CA LEU A 63 -14.75 8.26 -1.03
C LEU A 63 -14.18 8.21 0.39
N GLU A 64 -14.21 7.04 1.01
CA GLU A 64 -13.73 6.81 2.37
C GLU A 64 -12.54 5.85 2.37
N GLY A 65 -11.47 6.21 3.07
CA GLY A 65 -10.34 5.32 3.34
C GLY A 65 -9.58 4.84 2.11
N VAL A 66 -9.54 5.66 1.05
CA VAL A 66 -8.85 5.35 -0.21
C VAL A 66 -7.36 5.16 0.10
N ASP A 67 -6.85 3.97 -0.19
CA ASP A 67 -5.45 3.61 0.03
C ASP A 67 -4.60 3.89 -1.21
N TYR A 68 -3.28 3.85 -1.03
CA TYR A 68 -2.33 3.92 -2.13
C TYR A 68 -2.63 2.86 -3.19
N GLN A 69 -2.44 3.26 -4.45
CA GLN A 69 -2.71 2.45 -5.63
C GLN A 69 -4.19 2.05 -5.79
N GLN A 70 -5.11 2.81 -5.20
CA GLN A 70 -6.54 2.71 -5.50
C GLN A 70 -7.01 3.85 -6.41
N ALA A 71 -8.03 3.54 -7.20
CA ALA A 71 -8.72 4.49 -8.05
C ALA A 71 -10.22 4.37 -7.82
N SER A 72 -10.95 5.49 -7.77
CA SER A 72 -12.41 5.44 -7.76
C SER A 72 -12.94 4.92 -9.10
N ALA A 73 -14.17 4.40 -9.09
CA ALA A 73 -14.99 4.37 -10.29
C ALA A 73 -15.08 5.77 -10.92
N LEU A 74 -15.41 5.81 -12.21
CA LEU A 74 -15.66 7.08 -12.89
C LEU A 74 -17.00 7.68 -12.42
N ILE A 75 -16.95 8.88 -11.85
CA ILE A 75 -18.10 9.56 -11.25
C ILE A 75 -18.60 10.62 -12.23
N SER A 76 -19.85 10.50 -12.69
CA SER A 76 -20.48 11.51 -13.54
C SER A 76 -21.16 12.58 -12.68
N LEU A 77 -20.84 13.84 -12.95
CA LEU A 77 -21.35 15.01 -12.24
C LEU A 77 -21.81 16.06 -13.25
N GLU A 78 -22.83 16.84 -12.90
CA GLU A 78 -23.28 17.97 -13.74
C GLU A 78 -22.12 18.96 -13.93
N THR A 79 -22.08 19.65 -15.06
CA THR A 79 -21.04 20.67 -15.28
C THR A 79 -21.15 21.80 -14.25
N GLY A 80 -20.00 22.31 -13.82
CA GLY A 80 -19.96 23.31 -12.76
C GLY A 80 -18.65 23.28 -11.97
N THR A 81 -18.56 24.17 -10.99
CA THR A 81 -17.42 24.24 -10.09
C THR A 81 -17.78 23.57 -8.78
N TYR A 82 -16.99 22.58 -8.39
CA TYR A 82 -17.13 21.82 -7.16
C TYR A 82 -15.97 22.14 -6.22
N GLN A 83 -16.26 22.23 -4.93
CA GLN A 83 -15.23 22.30 -3.90
C GLN A 83 -14.78 20.88 -3.57
N ILE A 84 -13.52 20.56 -3.89
CA ILE A 84 -12.92 19.26 -3.60
C ILE A 84 -12.04 19.39 -2.38
N ARG A 85 -12.27 18.54 -1.38
CA ARG A 85 -11.45 18.46 -0.18
C ARG A 85 -10.95 17.04 0.02
N VAL A 86 -9.66 16.90 0.29
CA VAL A 86 -9.01 15.61 0.57
C VAL A 86 -8.41 15.66 1.96
N ASP A 87 -8.78 14.71 2.80
CA ASP A 87 -8.27 14.59 4.16
C ASP A 87 -7.45 13.31 4.30
N GLY A 88 -6.22 13.40 4.80
CA GLY A 88 -5.42 12.25 5.23
C GLY A 88 -5.83 11.77 6.62
N LEU A 89 -5.99 10.46 6.79
CA LEU A 89 -6.33 9.82 8.05
C LEU A 89 -5.06 9.61 8.89
N LEU A 90 -5.00 10.19 10.09
CA LEU A 90 -3.81 10.16 10.94
C LEU A 90 -3.87 9.02 11.96
N ALA A 91 -2.70 8.59 12.44
CA ALA A 91 -2.58 7.48 13.40
C ALA A 91 -3.26 7.74 14.76
N ASP A 92 -3.52 9.00 15.11
CA ASP A 92 -4.26 9.37 16.32
C ASP A 92 -5.80 9.34 16.14
N GLY A 93 -6.27 8.94 14.95
CA GLY A 93 -7.68 8.90 14.57
C GLY A 93 -8.25 10.25 14.11
N SER A 94 -7.46 11.32 14.11
CA SER A 94 -7.83 12.59 13.51
C SER A 94 -7.63 12.58 11.99
N ALA A 95 -8.03 13.66 11.33
CA ALA A 95 -7.83 13.84 9.89
C ALA A 95 -7.24 15.22 9.61
N ALA A 96 -6.35 15.29 8.62
CA ALA A 96 -5.74 16.54 8.18
C ALA A 96 -6.07 16.81 6.72
N THR A 97 -6.62 17.99 6.43
CA THR A 97 -6.89 18.42 5.06
C THR A 97 -5.57 18.66 4.34
N VAL A 98 -5.29 17.84 3.33
CA VAL A 98 -4.08 17.90 2.49
C VAL A 98 -4.32 18.63 1.17
N PHE A 99 -5.58 18.73 0.75
CA PHE A 99 -6.00 19.52 -0.39
C PHE A 99 -7.40 20.08 -0.16
N ASP A 100 -7.59 21.35 -0.52
CA ASP A 100 -8.91 22.01 -0.54
C ASP A 100 -8.92 23.02 -1.69
N GLY A 101 -9.68 22.72 -2.75
CA GLY A 101 -9.65 23.51 -3.97
C GLY A 101 -10.88 23.35 -4.84
N ALA A 102 -11.20 24.42 -5.58
CA ALA A 102 -12.28 24.42 -6.55
C ALA A 102 -11.82 23.75 -7.86
N VAL A 103 -12.60 22.79 -8.35
CA VAL A 103 -12.40 22.10 -9.63
C VAL A 103 -13.61 22.37 -10.52
N THR A 104 -13.38 22.89 -11.72
CA THR A 104 -14.44 23.10 -12.72
C THR A 104 -14.52 21.92 -13.66
N LEU A 105 -15.71 21.33 -13.77
CA LEU A 105 -16.04 20.27 -14.69
C LEU A 105 -16.77 20.86 -15.90
N GLU A 106 -16.15 20.66 -17.06
CA GLU A 106 -16.73 21.01 -18.36
C GLU A 106 -17.44 19.80 -18.98
N ALA A 107 -18.36 20.07 -19.91
CA ALA A 107 -19.10 19.04 -20.62
C ALA A 107 -18.15 18.14 -21.42
N ASP A 108 -18.54 16.88 -21.60
CA ASP A 108 -17.85 15.91 -22.45
C ASP A 108 -16.34 15.76 -22.11
N THR A 109 -15.97 16.01 -20.85
CA THR A 109 -14.59 15.93 -20.36
C THR A 109 -14.50 15.00 -19.16
N GLU A 110 -13.51 14.11 -19.21
CA GLU A 110 -13.09 13.27 -18.09
C GLU A 110 -11.86 13.89 -17.43
N TYR A 111 -11.90 14.01 -16.10
CA TYR A 111 -10.82 14.52 -15.27
C TYR A 111 -10.27 13.41 -14.38
N ASN A 112 -9.05 12.98 -14.67
CA ASN A 112 -8.32 12.07 -13.79
C ASN A 112 -7.52 12.91 -12.79
N VAL A 113 -7.93 12.90 -11.52
CA VAL A 113 -7.31 13.62 -10.41
C VAL A 113 -6.38 12.67 -9.67
N VAL A 114 -5.09 12.85 -9.85
CA VAL A 114 -4.05 11.98 -9.29
C VAL A 114 -3.41 12.66 -8.09
N ALA A 115 -3.66 12.15 -6.89
CA ALA A 115 -2.99 12.61 -5.67
C ALA A 115 -1.59 11.98 -5.60
N ALA A 116 -0.56 12.75 -5.95
CA ALA A 116 0.82 12.29 -6.06
C ALA A 116 1.78 13.22 -5.31
N GLY A 117 3.07 12.90 -5.32
CA GLY A 117 4.09 13.64 -4.56
C GLY A 117 4.37 13.02 -3.20
N SER A 118 5.31 13.61 -2.47
CA SER A 118 5.72 13.16 -1.14
C SER A 118 5.06 13.99 -0.04
N VAL A 119 4.38 13.32 0.89
CA VAL A 119 3.86 13.93 2.11
C VAL A 119 5.01 14.30 3.05
N ALA A 120 6.08 13.50 3.12
CA ALA A 120 7.26 13.85 3.91
C ALA A 120 7.87 15.20 3.45
N GLN A 121 8.01 15.41 2.14
CA GLN A 121 8.47 16.69 1.58
C GLN A 121 7.49 17.84 1.86
N LEU A 122 6.17 17.59 1.74
CA LEU A 122 5.14 18.57 2.08
C LEU A 122 5.28 19.02 3.56
N LEU A 123 5.42 18.07 4.48
CA LEU A 123 5.58 18.34 5.93
C LEU A 123 6.90 19.06 6.24
N ALA A 124 7.96 18.75 5.51
CA ALA A 124 9.23 19.46 5.62
C ALA A 124 9.15 20.91 5.08
N GLY A 125 8.12 21.24 4.31
CA GLY A 125 7.99 22.54 3.63
C GLY A 125 9.07 22.77 2.57
N SER A 126 9.69 21.69 2.07
CA SER A 126 10.81 21.72 1.13
C SER A 126 10.82 20.46 0.28
N GLY A 127 11.23 20.58 -0.98
CA GLY A 127 11.32 19.46 -1.92
C GLY A 127 10.81 19.86 -3.30
N ASP A 128 11.21 19.10 -4.31
CA ASP A 128 10.84 19.37 -5.71
C ASP A 128 9.49 18.74 -6.08
N THR A 129 9.03 17.76 -5.30
CA THR A 129 7.80 16.98 -5.57
C THR A 129 6.90 16.86 -4.33
N PRO A 130 6.55 17.96 -3.65
CA PRO A 130 5.64 17.91 -2.50
C PRO A 130 4.27 17.36 -2.92
N PHE A 131 3.59 16.72 -1.98
CA PHE A 131 2.25 16.17 -2.21
C PHE A 131 1.25 17.20 -2.75
N GLY A 132 0.50 16.83 -3.78
CA GLY A 132 -0.57 17.63 -4.37
C GLY A 132 -1.31 16.90 -5.50
N PRO A 133 -2.46 17.42 -5.94
CA PRO A 133 -3.19 16.83 -7.05
C PRO A 133 -2.59 17.23 -8.40
N ILE A 134 -2.48 16.26 -9.29
CA ILE A 134 -2.23 16.47 -10.72
C ILE A 134 -3.54 16.15 -11.45
N ILE A 135 -4.05 17.12 -12.23
CA ILE A 135 -5.29 16.96 -12.98
C ILE A 135 -4.94 16.67 -14.44
N ALA A 136 -5.27 15.47 -14.90
CA ALA A 136 -5.12 15.03 -16.28
C ALA A 136 -6.49 15.00 -16.97
N PRO A 137 -6.88 16.09 -17.67
CA PRO A 137 -8.12 16.11 -18.43
C PRO A 137 -7.96 15.33 -19.75
N ARG A 138 -9.06 14.76 -20.22
CA ARG A 138 -9.17 14.11 -21.53
C ARG A 138 -10.61 14.16 -22.01
N ALA A 139 -10.82 14.15 -23.33
CA ALA A 139 -12.19 14.10 -23.88
C ALA A 139 -12.92 12.84 -23.38
N ALA A 140 -14.20 12.96 -23.03
CA ALA A 140 -15.03 11.81 -22.69
C ALA A 140 -15.17 10.85 -23.88
N LEU A 141 -15.38 9.57 -23.60
CA LEU A 141 -15.73 8.62 -24.63
C LEU A 141 -17.08 9.00 -25.26
N SER A 142 -17.15 8.89 -26.59
CA SER A 142 -18.43 8.95 -27.28
C SER A 142 -19.24 7.67 -27.03
N ASP A 143 -20.57 7.74 -27.18
CA ASP A 143 -21.47 6.57 -27.13
C ASP A 143 -21.19 5.49 -28.21
N SER A 144 -20.28 5.76 -29.15
CA SER A 144 -19.89 4.78 -30.16
C SER A 144 -19.01 3.69 -29.55
N ALA A 145 -19.30 2.44 -29.91
CA ALA A 145 -18.46 1.31 -29.50
C ALA A 145 -17.00 1.52 -29.94
N MET A 146 -16.07 1.34 -29.00
CA MET A 146 -14.64 1.46 -29.28
C MET A 146 -14.17 0.34 -30.20
N THR A 147 -13.29 0.68 -31.13
CA THR A 147 -12.59 -0.28 -32.01
C THR A 147 -11.12 -0.43 -31.68
N ASP A 148 -10.56 0.54 -30.95
CA ASP A 148 -9.14 0.69 -30.68
C ASP A 148 -8.90 0.79 -29.17
N LEU A 149 -7.64 0.67 -28.77
CA LEU A 149 -7.18 1.03 -27.43
C LEU A 149 -6.92 2.53 -27.39
N ARG A 150 -7.39 3.19 -26.33
CA ARG A 150 -7.11 4.60 -26.04
C ARG A 150 -6.40 4.68 -24.70
N LEU A 151 -5.22 5.29 -24.65
CA LEU A 151 -4.35 5.30 -23.48
C LEU A 151 -3.96 6.73 -23.12
N GLN A 152 -4.20 7.15 -21.88
CA GLN A 152 -3.56 8.34 -21.32
C GLN A 152 -2.61 7.89 -20.22
N VAL A 153 -1.35 8.35 -20.29
CA VAL A 153 -0.30 7.95 -19.35
C VAL A 153 0.20 9.14 -18.57
N ILE A 154 0.42 8.98 -17.26
CA ILE A 154 1.00 9.96 -16.36
C ILE A 154 2.15 9.37 -15.55
N HIS A 155 3.19 10.17 -15.31
CA HIS A 155 4.23 9.85 -14.34
C HIS A 155 3.89 10.41 -12.96
N ALA A 156 3.46 9.54 -12.04
CA ALA A 156 3.04 9.92 -10.69
C ALA A 156 4.00 9.50 -9.56
N ALA A 157 5.07 8.75 -9.86
CA ALA A 157 6.10 8.36 -8.90
C ALA A 157 7.02 9.56 -8.57
N SER A 158 6.96 10.09 -7.35
CA SER A 158 7.64 11.33 -6.99
C SER A 158 9.12 11.19 -6.61
N ASP A 159 9.54 9.95 -6.36
CA ASP A 159 10.91 9.53 -6.03
C ASP A 159 11.66 8.96 -7.26
N VAL A 160 11.01 8.96 -8.42
CA VAL A 160 11.59 8.51 -9.69
C VAL A 160 11.82 9.71 -10.59
N GLY A 161 13.02 9.77 -11.16
CA GLY A 161 13.41 10.80 -12.12
C GLY A 161 12.67 10.67 -13.45
N ARG A 162 13.05 11.50 -14.41
CA ARG A 162 12.46 11.47 -15.76
C ARG A 162 12.68 10.09 -16.43
N VAL A 163 11.64 9.56 -17.07
CA VAL A 163 11.69 8.25 -17.75
C VAL A 163 11.29 8.36 -19.22
N ALA A 164 11.89 7.51 -20.06
CA ALA A 164 11.45 7.27 -21.42
C ALA A 164 10.46 6.09 -21.44
N LEU A 165 9.28 6.30 -22.04
CA LEU A 165 8.23 5.29 -22.19
C LEU A 165 8.35 4.63 -23.57
N HIS A 166 8.48 3.30 -23.57
CA HIS A 166 8.52 2.49 -24.77
C HIS A 166 7.33 1.54 -24.84
N VAL A 167 6.70 1.46 -26.01
CA VAL A 167 5.61 0.52 -26.29
C VAL A 167 5.94 -0.26 -27.56
N THR A 168 6.01 -1.58 -27.43
CA THR A 168 6.48 -2.48 -28.49
C THR A 168 5.64 -3.75 -28.57
N GLY A 169 5.84 -4.58 -29.61
CA GLY A 169 5.43 -5.97 -29.54
C GLY A 169 6.17 -6.72 -28.42
N PRO A 170 5.67 -7.89 -27.98
CA PRO A 170 6.19 -8.61 -26.81
C PRO A 170 7.65 -9.06 -26.95
N ASP A 171 8.05 -9.42 -28.17
CA ASP A 171 9.39 -9.93 -28.52
C ASP A 171 10.26 -8.91 -29.27
N ASP A 172 9.78 -7.67 -29.44
CA ASP A 172 10.50 -6.64 -30.18
C ASP A 172 11.63 -6.04 -29.34
N GLU A 173 12.79 -5.81 -29.96
CA GLU A 173 13.96 -5.18 -29.35
C GLU A 173 13.72 -3.68 -29.05
N LEU A 174 14.31 -3.19 -27.96
CA LEU A 174 14.31 -1.75 -27.65
C LEU A 174 15.20 -1.00 -28.63
N SER A 175 14.73 0.17 -29.06
CA SER A 175 15.53 1.15 -29.79
C SER A 175 14.92 2.54 -29.63
N ALA A 176 15.67 3.59 -29.99
CA ALA A 176 15.14 4.96 -30.01
C ALA A 176 13.86 5.13 -30.87
N ALA A 177 13.61 4.23 -31.83
CA ALA A 177 12.38 4.26 -32.65
C ALA A 177 11.14 3.71 -31.93
N THR A 178 11.32 3.04 -30.79
CA THR A 178 10.24 2.46 -29.98
C THR A 178 9.80 3.37 -28.83
N GLU A 179 10.49 4.49 -28.65
CA GLU A 179 10.15 5.50 -27.67
C GLU A 179 8.86 6.20 -28.09
N LEU A 180 7.88 6.20 -27.19
CA LEU A 180 6.60 6.87 -27.38
C LEU A 180 6.67 8.31 -26.90
N THR A 181 7.23 8.53 -25.72
CA THR A 181 7.37 9.84 -25.09
C THR A 181 8.30 9.76 -23.88
N GLU A 182 8.73 10.90 -23.35
CA GLU A 182 9.45 11.02 -22.09
C GLU A 182 8.59 11.82 -21.12
N LEU A 183 8.48 11.36 -19.88
CA LEU A 183 7.70 12.04 -18.85
C LEU A 183 8.57 12.27 -17.62
N SER A 184 8.52 13.49 -17.10
CA SER A 184 8.98 13.83 -15.75
C SER A 184 7.82 13.66 -14.77
N PHE A 185 8.10 13.60 -13.46
CA PHE A 185 7.05 13.61 -12.45
C PHE A 185 6.02 14.74 -12.70
N GLY A 186 4.74 14.38 -12.71
CA GLY A 186 3.63 15.29 -12.95
C GLY A 186 3.25 15.46 -14.43
N GLU A 187 4.10 15.05 -15.36
CA GLU A 187 3.79 15.12 -16.79
C GLU A 187 2.93 13.93 -17.23
N PHE A 188 2.04 14.19 -18.19
CA PHE A 188 1.16 13.20 -18.79
C PHE A 188 0.99 13.46 -20.29
N THR A 189 0.55 12.43 -21.03
CA THR A 189 0.21 12.56 -22.46
C THR A 189 -1.05 13.41 -22.61
N ALA A 190 -0.91 14.66 -23.08
CA ALA A 190 -2.01 15.60 -23.22
C ALA A 190 -3.11 15.09 -24.16
N ASP A 191 -2.72 14.48 -25.28
CA ASP A 191 -3.61 13.76 -26.19
C ASP A 191 -3.47 12.25 -25.93
N PRO A 192 -4.57 11.53 -25.65
CA PRO A 192 -4.50 10.08 -25.49
C PRO A 192 -3.96 9.40 -26.74
N VAL A 193 -3.09 8.42 -26.51
CA VAL A 193 -2.47 7.60 -27.55
C VAL A 193 -3.49 6.56 -28.00
N VAL A 194 -3.70 6.44 -29.30
CA VAL A 194 -4.63 5.46 -29.89
C VAL A 194 -3.84 4.41 -30.65
N VAL A 195 -4.04 3.14 -30.30
CA VAL A 195 -3.37 2.00 -30.94
C VAL A 195 -4.36 0.86 -31.20
N ALA A 196 -4.06 0.02 -32.19
CA ALA A 196 -4.88 -1.14 -32.47
C ALA A 196 -4.84 -2.16 -31.30
N PRO A 197 -5.91 -2.93 -31.05
CA PRO A 197 -5.86 -4.01 -30.08
C PRO A 197 -4.82 -5.06 -30.48
N GLY A 198 -4.06 -5.57 -29.51
CA GLY A 198 -2.95 -6.48 -29.76
C GLY A 198 -2.16 -6.84 -28.51
N ASN A 199 -1.05 -7.55 -28.71
CA ASN A 199 -0.12 -7.88 -27.64
C ASN A 199 0.99 -6.86 -27.60
N TYR A 200 1.24 -6.32 -26.41
CA TYR A 200 2.21 -5.27 -26.19
C TYR A 200 3.16 -5.60 -25.05
N ARG A 201 4.26 -4.86 -24.98
CA ARG A 201 5.15 -4.82 -23.82
C ARG A 201 5.51 -3.37 -23.57
N VAL A 202 5.32 -2.94 -22.33
CA VAL A 202 5.59 -1.58 -21.87
C VAL A 202 6.88 -1.59 -21.08
N ARG A 203 7.81 -0.71 -21.45
CA ARG A 203 9.11 -0.60 -20.79
C ARG A 203 9.39 0.86 -20.46
N LEU A 204 9.93 1.09 -19.27
CA LEU A 204 10.44 2.40 -18.85
C LEU A 204 11.95 2.32 -18.74
N THR A 205 12.65 3.24 -19.37
CA THR A 205 14.11 3.30 -19.37
C THR A 205 14.60 4.64 -18.86
N ASP A 206 15.90 4.68 -18.57
CA ASP A 206 16.63 5.94 -18.49
C ASP A 206 16.49 6.69 -19.84
N VAL A 207 16.30 8.02 -19.78
CA VAL A 207 16.13 8.87 -20.97
C VAL A 207 17.40 8.99 -21.80
N ASP A 208 18.57 8.85 -21.17
CA ASP A 208 19.87 8.97 -21.83
C ASP A 208 20.45 7.60 -22.24
N ASP A 209 19.90 6.48 -21.74
CA ASP A 209 20.33 5.12 -22.05
C ASP A 209 19.19 4.08 -22.04
N ALA A 210 18.64 3.77 -23.21
CA ALA A 210 17.58 2.77 -23.39
C ALA A 210 17.99 1.32 -23.04
N THR A 211 19.27 1.04 -22.79
CA THR A 211 19.71 -0.28 -22.28
C THR A 211 19.46 -0.44 -20.78
N MET A 212 19.28 0.69 -20.07
CA MET A 212 18.94 0.74 -18.66
C MET A 212 17.42 0.67 -18.49
N VAL A 213 16.88 -0.55 -18.54
CA VAL A 213 15.46 -0.80 -18.30
C VAL A 213 15.20 -0.80 -16.80
N ALA A 214 14.40 0.16 -16.34
CA ALA A 214 14.01 0.30 -14.94
C ALA A 214 12.71 -0.45 -14.63
N TYR A 215 11.82 -0.57 -15.60
CA TYR A 215 10.56 -1.32 -15.49
C TYR A 215 10.23 -2.01 -16.81
N ASP A 216 9.68 -3.21 -16.73
CA ASP A 216 9.22 -4.02 -17.83
C ASP A 216 7.94 -4.75 -17.47
N SER A 217 6.84 -4.48 -18.16
CA SER A 217 5.56 -5.14 -17.89
C SER A 217 5.53 -6.63 -18.28
N GLY A 218 6.51 -7.10 -19.06
CA GLY A 218 6.37 -8.33 -19.82
C GLY A 218 5.27 -8.23 -20.88
N ALA A 219 4.82 -9.37 -21.40
CA ALA A 219 3.78 -9.41 -22.42
C ALA A 219 2.39 -9.12 -21.81
N LEU A 220 1.72 -8.10 -22.34
CA LEU A 220 0.36 -7.70 -22.00
C LEU A 220 -0.58 -8.06 -23.17
N ASP A 221 -1.66 -8.78 -22.87
CA ASP A 221 -2.74 -9.04 -23.82
C ASP A 221 -3.76 -7.90 -23.76
N LEU A 222 -3.70 -7.02 -24.75
CA LEU A 222 -4.65 -5.92 -24.95
C LEU A 222 -5.45 -6.14 -26.25
N SER A 223 -5.88 -7.38 -26.48
CA SER A 223 -6.60 -7.77 -27.71
C SER A 223 -8.04 -7.25 -27.81
N ALA A 224 -8.60 -6.71 -26.72
CA ALA A 224 -9.91 -6.06 -26.70
C ALA A 224 -9.78 -4.54 -26.72
N PRO A 225 -10.68 -3.80 -27.41
CA PRO A 225 -10.77 -2.35 -27.28
C PRO A 225 -11.03 -1.96 -25.81
N ALA A 226 -10.33 -0.93 -25.34
CA ALA A 226 -10.44 -0.44 -23.97
C ALA A 226 -10.03 1.03 -23.90
N ASP A 227 -10.57 1.75 -22.93
CA ASP A 227 -10.08 3.07 -22.57
C ASP A 227 -9.34 3.01 -21.23
N LEU A 228 -8.04 3.28 -21.29
CA LEU A 228 -7.13 3.10 -20.17
C LEU A 228 -6.57 4.46 -19.72
N PHE A 229 -6.60 4.68 -18.42
CA PHE A 229 -5.77 5.68 -17.74
C PHE A 229 -4.67 4.97 -16.96
N ILE A 230 -3.41 5.32 -17.20
CA ILE A 230 -2.26 4.61 -16.65
C ILE A 230 -1.38 5.58 -15.87
N ALA A 231 -1.15 5.29 -14.60
CA ALA A 231 -0.25 6.05 -13.75
C ALA A 231 0.96 5.19 -13.36
N ALA A 232 2.18 5.66 -13.68
CA ALA A 232 3.39 5.10 -13.09
C ALA A 232 3.48 5.59 -11.64
N THR A 233 3.36 4.68 -10.67
CA THR A 233 3.35 4.94 -9.23
C THR A 233 4.56 4.27 -8.59
N SER A 234 5.13 4.85 -7.54
CA SER A 234 6.35 4.35 -6.90
C SER A 234 6.22 2.89 -6.43
N ASN A 235 7.26 2.09 -6.56
CA ASN A 235 7.21 0.71 -6.09
C ASN A 235 7.48 0.65 -4.58
N THR A 236 6.50 0.18 -3.81
CA THR A 236 6.63 -0.06 -2.37
C THR A 236 6.83 -1.54 -2.02
N GLN A 237 6.94 -2.40 -3.03
CA GLN A 237 7.11 -3.84 -2.92
C GLN A 237 8.57 -4.26 -3.12
N ALA A 238 8.88 -5.54 -2.90
CA ALA A 238 10.23 -6.05 -3.12
C ALA A 238 10.63 -6.04 -4.60
N GLY A 239 11.94 -5.92 -4.87
CA GLY A 239 12.50 -5.90 -6.22
C GLY A 239 13.08 -4.55 -6.62
N ALA A 240 13.80 -4.54 -7.74
CA ALA A 240 14.58 -3.38 -8.19
C ALA A 240 13.77 -2.36 -9.01
N ALA A 241 12.60 -2.75 -9.52
CA ALA A 241 11.78 -1.85 -10.32
C ALA A 241 11.31 -0.66 -9.46
N PRO A 242 11.53 0.59 -9.90
CA PRO A 242 11.23 1.76 -9.08
C PRO A 242 9.75 2.17 -9.15
N VAL A 243 8.98 1.60 -10.09
CA VAL A 243 7.55 1.89 -10.24
C VAL A 243 6.73 0.62 -10.48
N ASN A 244 5.42 0.75 -10.25
CA ASN A 244 4.39 -0.12 -10.82
C ASN A 244 3.46 0.74 -11.70
N LEU A 245 2.76 0.11 -12.64
CA LEU A 245 1.71 0.78 -13.41
C LEU A 245 0.35 0.52 -12.77
N LEU A 246 -0.28 1.57 -12.27
CA LEU A 246 -1.70 1.56 -11.95
C LEU A 246 -2.49 1.81 -13.23
N VAL A 247 -3.40 0.91 -13.56
CA VAL A 247 -4.25 0.97 -14.75
C VAL A 247 -5.70 1.06 -14.30
N ALA A 248 -6.40 2.09 -14.77
CA ALA A 248 -7.84 2.20 -14.64
C ALA A 248 -8.50 2.01 -16.00
N ASP A 249 -9.42 1.04 -16.09
CA ASP A 249 -10.05 0.59 -17.33
C ASP A 249 -11.56 0.89 -17.39
N ASN A 250 -12.07 1.65 -16.40
CA ASN A 250 -13.48 1.97 -16.21
C ASN A 250 -14.34 0.76 -15.81
N GLN A 251 -13.74 -0.31 -15.28
CA GLN A 251 -14.43 -1.49 -14.76
C GLN A 251 -14.13 -1.66 -13.27
N ALA A 252 -14.64 -0.73 -12.46
CA ALA A 252 -14.51 -0.79 -11.02
C ALA A 252 -15.04 -2.11 -10.44
N ASP A 253 -14.32 -2.64 -9.45
CA ASP A 253 -14.70 -3.83 -8.70
C ASP A 253 -15.91 -3.59 -7.77
N GLU A 254 -16.34 -4.63 -7.05
CA GLU A 254 -17.47 -4.54 -6.11
C GLU A 254 -17.23 -3.56 -4.95
N ALA A 255 -15.97 -3.22 -4.66
CA ALA A 255 -15.60 -2.21 -3.66
C ALA A 255 -15.50 -0.80 -4.25
N GLY A 256 -15.76 -0.64 -5.56
CA GLY A 256 -15.66 0.64 -6.27
C GLY A 256 -14.24 1.04 -6.63
N ASN A 257 -13.27 0.11 -6.52
CA ASN A 257 -11.89 0.33 -6.93
C ASN A 257 -11.72 -0.04 -8.41
N ASP A 258 -11.31 0.94 -9.21
CA ASP A 258 -11.06 0.84 -10.65
C ASP A 258 -9.58 0.64 -10.98
N ALA A 259 -8.72 0.39 -9.99
CA ALA A 259 -7.30 0.20 -10.20
C ALA A 259 -6.92 -1.28 -10.31
N ALA A 260 -6.24 -1.62 -11.41
CA ALA A 260 -5.44 -2.83 -11.56
C ALA A 260 -3.94 -2.46 -11.54
N ILE A 261 -3.11 -3.25 -10.87
CA ILE A 261 -1.66 -2.98 -10.76
C ILE A 261 -0.89 -3.95 -11.65
N ILE A 262 -0.17 -3.41 -12.62
CA ILE A 262 0.79 -4.15 -13.45
C ILE A 262 2.17 -3.91 -12.88
N GLN A 263 2.75 -4.97 -12.37
CA GLN A 263 4.08 -4.96 -11.78
C GLN A 263 5.15 -5.36 -12.81
N ASP A 264 6.41 -5.24 -12.43
CA ASP A 264 7.53 -5.63 -13.27
C ASP A 264 7.54 -7.16 -13.52
N ALA A 265 7.82 -7.60 -14.73
CA ALA A 265 7.82 -9.03 -15.07
C ALA A 265 9.00 -9.80 -14.45
N MET A 266 10.04 -9.08 -14.03
CA MET A 266 11.24 -9.60 -13.37
C MET A 266 11.28 -9.23 -11.89
N LEU A 267 10.11 -9.12 -11.24
CA LEU A 267 10.02 -8.90 -9.79
C LEU A 267 10.86 -9.92 -9.01
N GLY A 268 11.68 -9.37 -8.14
CA GLY A 268 12.35 -10.14 -7.10
C GLY A 268 11.43 -10.43 -5.92
N SER A 269 12.05 -10.97 -4.89
CA SER A 269 11.54 -11.13 -3.55
C SER A 269 12.61 -10.63 -2.57
N ALA A 270 12.22 -10.34 -1.34
CA ALA A 270 13.14 -9.89 -0.32
C ALA A 270 13.01 -10.79 0.91
N LEU A 271 14.13 -11.16 1.54
CA LEU A 271 14.14 -12.02 2.72
C LEU A 271 15.12 -11.49 3.77
N ARG A 272 14.70 -11.50 5.03
CA ARG A 272 15.62 -11.41 6.17
C ARG A 272 15.36 -12.56 7.13
N ALA A 273 16.42 -13.01 7.80
CA ALA A 273 16.36 -14.13 8.72
C ALA A 273 16.88 -13.72 10.10
N THR A 274 16.21 -14.18 11.16
CA THR A 274 16.51 -13.82 12.55
C THR A 274 16.75 -15.07 13.39
N HIS A 275 17.87 -15.11 14.11
CA HIS A 275 18.12 -16.18 15.06
C HIS A 275 17.46 -15.88 16.41
N GLY A 276 16.20 -16.33 16.56
CA GLY A 276 15.38 -16.09 17.76
C GLY A 276 15.42 -17.19 18.83
N ILE A 277 16.23 -18.24 18.67
CA ILE A 277 16.32 -19.37 19.61
C ILE A 277 17.64 -19.29 20.38
N ASN A 278 17.57 -19.20 21.70
CA ASN A 278 18.78 -19.22 22.54
C ASN A 278 19.36 -20.64 22.68
N PHE A 279 20.59 -20.78 23.17
CA PHE A 279 21.28 -22.05 23.46
C PHE A 279 21.59 -22.98 22.27
N VAL A 280 21.40 -22.52 21.03
CA VAL A 280 21.70 -23.30 19.81
C VAL A 280 23.12 -23.05 19.27
N GLY A 281 23.83 -22.05 19.81
CA GLY A 281 25.13 -21.62 19.30
C GLY A 281 24.99 -20.78 18.02
N GLY A 282 26.05 -20.62 17.25
CA GLY A 282 25.96 -20.00 15.93
C GLY A 282 25.35 -20.96 14.90
N VAL A 283 24.58 -20.43 13.95
CA VAL A 283 23.96 -21.21 12.87
C VAL A 283 24.35 -20.70 11.49
N ASP A 284 24.39 -21.61 10.53
CA ASP A 284 24.58 -21.31 9.11
C ASP A 284 23.23 -21.49 8.38
N ILE A 285 22.90 -20.56 7.48
CA ILE A 285 21.72 -20.68 6.61
C ILE A 285 22.18 -21.20 5.24
N TRP A 286 21.78 -22.43 4.92
CA TRP A 286 22.10 -23.11 3.67
C TRP A 286 20.97 -22.88 2.67
N VAL A 287 21.33 -22.62 1.42
CA VAL A 287 20.38 -22.41 0.33
C VAL A 287 20.61 -23.48 -0.73
N ASN A 288 19.55 -24.21 -1.09
CA ASN A 288 19.61 -25.30 -2.07
C ASN A 288 20.68 -26.35 -1.75
N GLY A 289 20.82 -26.67 -0.45
CA GLY A 289 21.78 -27.64 0.08
C GLY A 289 23.24 -27.16 0.12
N ALA A 290 23.52 -25.90 -0.25
CA ALA A 290 24.85 -25.34 -0.22
C ALA A 290 25.10 -24.54 1.07
N ALA A 291 26.17 -24.90 1.80
CA ALA A 291 26.63 -24.14 2.95
C ALA A 291 27.20 -22.77 2.54
N PRO A 292 27.01 -21.72 3.35
CA PRO A 292 27.49 -20.38 3.04
C PRO A 292 29.01 -20.28 3.17
N ALA A 293 29.62 -19.35 2.43
CA ALA A 293 31.02 -18.97 2.60
C ALA A 293 31.23 -18.20 3.92
N MET A 294 32.44 -18.20 4.48
CA MET A 294 32.72 -17.57 5.79
C MET A 294 32.52 -16.05 5.83
N ASP A 295 32.56 -15.39 4.67
CA ASP A 295 32.31 -13.96 4.49
C ASP A 295 30.85 -13.66 4.12
N SER A 296 30.02 -14.69 3.95
CA SER A 296 28.59 -14.54 3.68
C SER A 296 27.86 -14.03 4.93
N PRO A 297 26.85 -13.16 4.77
CA PRO A 297 25.98 -12.77 5.88
C PRO A 297 25.11 -13.94 6.40
N LEU A 298 25.08 -15.07 5.70
CA LEU A 298 24.38 -16.29 6.10
C LEU A 298 25.24 -17.22 6.98
N TYR A 299 26.51 -16.89 7.19
CA TYR A 299 27.46 -17.69 7.97
C TYR A 299 27.47 -17.26 9.44
N ASN A 300 27.40 -18.23 10.35
CA ASN A 300 27.55 -18.08 11.80
C ASN A 300 26.68 -16.96 12.40
N LEU A 301 25.40 -16.95 12.06
CA LEU A 301 24.41 -16.06 12.67
C LEU A 301 24.25 -16.45 14.15
N MET A 302 24.48 -15.51 15.06
CA MET A 302 24.36 -15.73 16.51
C MET A 302 22.96 -15.37 17.01
N PHE A 303 22.56 -15.94 18.15
CA PHE A 303 21.30 -15.57 18.82
C PHE A 303 21.16 -14.05 18.95
N GLY A 304 19.96 -13.54 18.64
CA GLY A 304 19.64 -12.12 18.68
C GLY A 304 20.00 -11.35 17.41
N GLN A 305 20.71 -11.97 16.45
CA GLN A 305 21.08 -11.32 15.21
C GLN A 305 20.06 -11.55 14.09
N THR A 306 19.91 -10.52 13.26
CA THR A 306 19.16 -10.57 11.99
C THR A 306 20.16 -10.44 10.84
N THR A 307 19.91 -11.17 9.74
CA THR A 307 20.68 -11.09 8.52
C THR A 307 19.79 -10.83 7.29
N PRO A 308 20.10 -9.82 6.46
CA PRO A 308 21.09 -8.78 6.71
C PRO A 308 20.76 -7.97 7.98
N ALA A 309 21.76 -7.29 8.56
CA ALA A 309 21.56 -6.52 9.79
C ALA A 309 20.58 -5.35 9.62
N THR A 310 20.50 -4.81 8.40
CA THR A 310 19.55 -3.77 7.98
C THR A 310 18.96 -4.15 6.63
N GLY A 311 17.67 -3.84 6.42
CA GLY A 311 16.98 -4.15 5.18
C GLY A 311 16.75 -5.65 4.97
N PHE A 312 16.87 -6.08 3.71
CA PHE A 312 16.56 -7.43 3.25
C PHE A 312 17.59 -7.90 2.23
N LEU A 313 17.71 -9.21 2.07
CA LEU A 313 18.42 -9.83 0.96
C LEU A 313 17.46 -9.95 -0.23
N ASP A 314 17.79 -9.30 -1.34
CA ASP A 314 17.06 -9.46 -2.59
C ASP A 314 17.39 -10.81 -3.23
N LEU A 315 16.34 -11.56 -3.56
CA LEU A 315 16.41 -12.87 -4.19
C LEU A 315 15.44 -12.94 -5.37
N PRO A 316 15.77 -13.63 -6.47
CA PRO A 316 14.79 -13.96 -7.48
C PRO A 316 13.53 -14.60 -6.86
N ALA A 317 12.36 -14.31 -7.40
CA ALA A 317 11.15 -15.03 -7.02
C ALA A 317 11.25 -16.48 -7.55
N ASP A 318 11.41 -17.43 -6.63
CA ASP A 318 11.55 -18.86 -6.95
C ASP A 318 11.24 -19.71 -5.72
N THR A 319 11.30 -21.03 -5.88
CA THR A 319 11.27 -22.00 -4.78
C THR A 319 12.67 -22.37 -4.36
N TYR A 320 12.96 -22.21 -3.07
CA TYR A 320 14.25 -22.51 -2.46
C TYR A 320 14.12 -23.64 -1.46
N GLN A 321 15.14 -24.48 -1.35
CA GLN A 321 15.35 -25.25 -0.13
C GLN A 321 16.15 -24.38 0.85
N ILE A 322 15.65 -24.22 2.07
CA ILE A 322 16.36 -23.51 3.14
C ILE A 322 16.62 -24.46 4.28
N GLN A 323 17.87 -24.53 4.73
CA GLN A 323 18.25 -25.32 5.90
C GLN A 323 19.00 -24.45 6.90
N VAL A 324 18.68 -24.56 8.17
CA VAL A 324 19.43 -23.93 9.26
C VAL A 324 20.26 -25.01 9.92
N ALA A 325 21.58 -24.93 9.81
CA ALA A 325 22.51 -25.91 10.36
C ALA A 325 23.35 -25.33 11.49
N ALA A 326 23.72 -26.15 12.47
CA ALA A 326 24.67 -25.73 13.50
C ALA A 326 26.04 -25.40 12.87
N ASN A 327 26.58 -24.21 13.17
CA ASN A 327 27.78 -23.68 12.51
C ASN A 327 28.96 -24.65 12.61
N ALA A 328 29.73 -24.75 11.51
CA ALA A 328 30.88 -25.66 11.38
C ALA A 328 30.55 -27.15 11.57
N THR A 329 29.28 -27.55 11.44
CA THR A 329 28.83 -28.95 11.45
C THR A 329 27.93 -29.24 10.24
N ALA A 330 27.54 -30.51 10.07
CA ALA A 330 26.54 -30.94 9.09
C ALA A 330 25.16 -31.21 9.74
N THR A 331 24.96 -30.79 11.00
CA THR A 331 23.71 -31.03 11.72
C THR A 331 22.69 -29.99 11.33
N VAL A 332 21.69 -30.41 10.55
CA VAL A 332 20.54 -29.57 10.20
C VAL A 332 19.54 -29.55 11.37
N LEU A 333 19.15 -28.35 11.79
CA LEU A 333 18.24 -28.06 12.89
C LEU A 333 16.83 -27.73 12.39
N ILE A 334 16.74 -27.01 11.27
CA ILE A 334 15.51 -26.68 10.58
C ILE A 334 15.71 -27.02 9.10
N ASP A 335 14.79 -27.76 8.50
CA ASP A 335 14.82 -28.12 7.08
C ASP A 335 13.49 -27.73 6.42
N ILE A 336 13.55 -26.79 5.49
CA ILE A 336 12.42 -26.35 4.68
C ILE A 336 12.71 -26.78 3.25
N PRO A 337 12.14 -27.91 2.80
CA PRO A 337 12.47 -28.50 1.50
C PRO A 337 12.00 -27.63 0.33
N GLU A 338 10.90 -26.90 0.50
CA GLU A 338 10.30 -26.04 -0.51
C GLU A 338 9.76 -24.77 0.16
N LEU A 339 10.49 -23.66 0.04
CA LEU A 339 10.07 -22.31 0.42
C LEU A 339 9.85 -21.50 -0.85
N MET A 340 8.59 -21.22 -1.18
CA MET A 340 8.25 -20.36 -2.30
C MET A 340 8.37 -18.89 -1.90
N LEU A 341 9.24 -18.14 -2.56
CA LEU A 341 9.31 -16.69 -2.45
C LEU A 341 8.53 -16.08 -3.60
N ALA A 342 7.33 -15.57 -3.30
CA ALA A 342 6.48 -14.94 -4.30
C ALA A 342 7.07 -13.60 -4.82
N PRO A 343 6.86 -13.26 -6.10
CA PRO A 343 7.31 -12.00 -6.68
C PRO A 343 6.68 -10.79 -5.95
N GLY A 344 7.46 -9.73 -5.77
CA GLY A 344 7.05 -8.51 -5.08
C GLY A 344 6.97 -8.63 -3.54
N MET A 345 7.13 -9.83 -2.99
CA MET A 345 6.94 -10.05 -1.56
C MET A 345 8.26 -9.95 -0.80
N ALA A 346 8.20 -9.26 0.34
CA ALA A 346 9.24 -9.26 1.35
C ALA A 346 8.84 -10.15 2.52
N TYR A 347 9.80 -10.87 3.11
CA TYR A 347 9.57 -11.80 4.21
C TYR A 347 10.57 -11.60 5.33
N SER A 348 10.08 -11.71 6.56
CA SER A 348 10.89 -11.84 7.76
C SER A 348 10.69 -13.20 8.36
N ALA A 349 11.78 -13.94 8.52
CA ALA A 349 11.74 -15.29 9.04
C ALA A 349 12.52 -15.37 10.35
N THR A 350 11.84 -15.74 11.43
CA THR A 350 12.43 -15.83 12.76
C THR A 350 12.46 -17.27 13.22
N ALA A 351 13.64 -17.76 13.59
CA ALA A 351 13.75 -19.07 14.23
C ALA A 351 13.10 -19.01 15.62
N VAL A 352 12.16 -19.92 15.89
CA VAL A 352 11.39 -20.03 17.13
C VAL A 352 11.27 -21.50 17.54
N ILE A 353 10.75 -21.77 18.74
CA ILE A 353 10.42 -23.13 19.18
C ILE A 353 8.94 -23.40 18.90
N ASP A 354 8.61 -24.47 18.19
CA ASP A 354 7.21 -24.82 17.96
C ASP A 354 6.54 -25.40 19.23
N ALA A 355 5.24 -25.66 19.16
CA ALA A 355 4.47 -26.20 20.28
C ALA A 355 4.92 -27.61 20.75
N ASP A 356 5.71 -28.32 19.93
CA ASP A 356 6.28 -29.62 20.25
C ASP A 356 7.70 -29.52 20.84
N GLY A 357 8.22 -28.29 20.99
CA GLY A 357 9.56 -28.04 21.52
C GLY A 357 10.68 -28.13 20.49
N ASN A 358 10.38 -28.17 19.19
CA ASN A 358 11.38 -28.27 18.12
C ASN A 358 11.70 -26.90 17.50
N PRO A 359 12.93 -26.67 17.05
CA PRO A 359 13.25 -25.51 16.23
C PRO A 359 12.40 -25.47 14.96
N SER A 360 11.80 -24.32 14.68
CA SER A 360 10.99 -24.05 13.49
C SER A 360 11.22 -22.63 13.00
N LEU A 361 10.74 -22.32 11.80
CA LEU A 361 10.84 -20.99 11.21
C LEU A 361 9.46 -20.35 11.15
N TRP A 362 9.31 -19.24 11.86
CA TRP A 362 8.12 -18.41 11.79
C TRP A 362 8.36 -17.28 10.78
N ALA A 363 7.73 -17.42 9.61
CA ALA A 363 7.83 -16.45 8.54
C ALA A 363 6.59 -15.55 8.50
N VAL A 364 6.82 -14.26 8.30
CA VAL A 364 5.77 -13.26 8.11
C VAL A 364 6.04 -12.45 6.85
N ALA A 365 4.99 -12.14 6.09
CA ALA A 365 5.08 -11.21 4.98
C ALA A 365 5.24 -9.78 5.53
N GLU A 366 6.11 -9.00 4.91
CA GLU A 366 6.41 -7.62 5.27
C GLU A 366 5.73 -6.64 4.33
N ASP A 367 5.32 -5.50 4.91
CA ASP A 367 4.89 -4.34 4.15
C ASP A 367 6.00 -3.29 4.27
N LEU A 368 6.66 -3.03 3.15
CA LEU A 368 7.82 -2.15 3.08
C LEU A 368 7.44 -0.68 2.90
N ARG A 369 6.16 -0.35 2.83
CA ARG A 369 5.72 1.05 2.65
C ARG A 369 6.06 1.88 3.89
N SER A 370 6.51 3.10 3.68
CA SER A 370 6.65 4.09 4.76
C SER A 370 5.50 5.08 4.67
N ILE A 371 5.00 5.56 5.80
CA ILE A 371 3.92 6.55 5.84
C ILE A 371 4.41 7.77 6.62
N ALA A 372 4.48 8.93 5.96
CA ALA A 372 5.14 10.13 6.45
C ALA A 372 4.50 10.74 7.71
N THR A 373 3.27 10.33 8.06
CA THR A 373 2.49 10.87 9.18
C THR A 373 2.49 9.96 10.41
N GLU A 374 3.13 8.79 10.36
CA GLU A 374 3.10 7.81 11.45
C GLU A 374 4.39 6.99 11.54
N ALA A 375 4.61 6.40 12.71
CA ALA A 375 5.54 5.31 12.90
C ALA A 375 4.79 3.98 12.72
N ARG A 376 5.33 3.08 11.89
CA ARG A 376 4.73 1.76 11.64
C ARG A 376 5.41 0.74 12.54
N LEU A 377 4.71 0.27 13.58
CA LEU A 377 5.24 -0.69 14.55
C LEU A 377 4.63 -2.08 14.35
N ARG A 378 5.47 -3.10 14.24
CA ARG A 378 5.08 -4.50 14.29
C ARG A 378 5.70 -5.17 15.51
N VAL A 379 4.90 -5.96 16.22
CA VAL A 379 5.34 -6.76 17.36
C VAL A 379 5.08 -8.24 17.10
N LEU A 380 6.11 -9.04 17.32
CA LEU A 380 6.08 -10.48 17.19
C LEU A 380 6.36 -11.11 18.55
N HIS A 381 5.47 -11.96 19.04
CA HIS A 381 5.65 -12.61 20.33
C HIS A 381 6.29 -14.00 20.20
N GLY A 382 7.62 -14.07 20.22
CA GLY A 382 8.40 -15.32 20.11
C GLY A 382 8.99 -15.84 21.44
N SER A 383 8.43 -15.47 22.59
CA SER A 383 8.87 -15.95 23.91
C SER A 383 7.79 -16.85 24.52
N GLU A 384 8.02 -18.15 24.56
CA GLU A 384 7.04 -19.09 25.14
C GLU A 384 6.98 -18.93 26.67
N SER A 385 8.13 -18.63 27.30
CA SER A 385 8.23 -18.53 28.76
C SER A 385 7.51 -17.32 29.36
N ALA A 386 7.20 -16.29 28.57
CA ALA A 386 6.50 -15.10 29.03
C ALA A 386 5.01 -15.31 29.31
N GLY A 387 4.38 -16.31 28.68
CA GLY A 387 2.92 -16.41 28.64
C GLY A 387 2.28 -15.25 27.89
N GLU A 388 0.99 -14.97 28.12
CA GLU A 388 0.32 -13.83 27.49
C GLU A 388 0.80 -12.50 28.07
N VAL A 389 1.03 -11.50 27.21
CA VAL A 389 1.55 -10.19 27.62
C VAL A 389 0.67 -9.02 27.16
N ASP A 390 0.68 -7.95 27.93
CA ASP A 390 0.18 -6.63 27.52
C ASP A 390 1.37 -5.71 27.17
N ILE A 391 1.21 -4.91 26.12
CA ILE A 391 2.23 -4.00 25.61
C ILE A 391 1.72 -2.57 25.67
N TYR A 392 2.48 -1.70 26.33
CA TYR A 392 2.15 -0.31 26.59
C TYR A 392 3.15 0.59 25.89
N LEU A 393 2.64 1.66 25.29
CA LEU A 393 3.43 2.81 24.87
C LEU A 393 2.93 4.02 25.65
N SER A 394 3.58 4.30 26.78
CA SER A 394 3.16 5.32 27.73
C SER A 394 3.99 6.60 27.61
N ALA A 395 3.42 7.74 28.00
CA ALA A 395 4.16 8.97 28.20
C ALA A 395 4.95 8.98 29.52
N ASP A 396 4.57 8.11 30.48
CA ASP A 396 5.16 8.01 31.80
C ASP A 396 5.87 6.65 32.00
N MET A 397 6.67 6.52 33.05
CA MET A 397 7.42 5.29 33.35
C MET A 397 6.56 4.17 33.99
N MET A 398 5.24 4.28 33.93
CA MET A 398 4.28 3.37 34.56
C MET A 398 3.27 2.89 33.54
N ALA A 399 2.85 1.62 33.64
CA ALA A 399 1.78 1.09 32.81
C ALA A 399 0.43 1.66 33.27
N ASP A 400 -0.37 2.10 32.31
CA ASP A 400 -1.78 2.51 32.48
C ASP A 400 -2.62 1.83 31.41
N ASP A 401 -3.83 1.38 31.77
CA ASP A 401 -4.75 0.70 30.85
C ASP A 401 -5.12 1.59 29.64
N SER A 402 -5.04 2.93 29.75
CA SER A 402 -5.28 3.82 28.59
C SER A 402 -4.17 3.78 27.54
N ASP A 403 -2.97 3.34 27.94
CA ASP A 403 -1.76 3.33 27.10
C ASP A 403 -1.50 1.97 26.46
N ILE A 404 -2.35 0.98 26.74
CA ILE A 404 -2.27 -0.34 26.14
C ILE A 404 -2.43 -0.25 24.62
N LYS A 405 -1.48 -0.82 23.89
CA LYS A 405 -1.52 -0.92 22.42
C LYS A 405 -1.89 -2.32 21.96
N LEU A 406 -1.46 -3.33 22.72
CA LEU A 406 -1.84 -4.72 22.50
C LEU A 406 -2.12 -5.36 23.86
N SER A 407 -3.23 -6.11 23.95
CA SER A 407 -3.61 -6.80 25.18
C SER A 407 -3.67 -8.30 24.97
N ALA A 408 -3.27 -9.04 26.01
CA ALA A 408 -3.28 -10.50 26.06
C ALA A 408 -2.70 -11.15 24.79
N VAL A 409 -1.55 -10.65 24.33
CA VAL A 409 -0.85 -11.14 23.14
C VAL A 409 -0.32 -12.53 23.46
N PRO A 410 -0.75 -13.60 22.76
CA PRO A 410 -0.28 -14.96 23.02
C PRO A 410 1.03 -15.24 22.27
N TYR A 411 1.67 -16.36 22.63
CA TYR A 411 2.85 -16.88 21.92
C TYR A 411 2.56 -17.12 20.43
N LEU A 412 3.52 -16.76 19.58
CA LEU A 412 3.45 -16.74 18.10
C LEU A 412 2.37 -15.82 17.51
N ALA A 413 1.90 -14.84 18.28
CA ALA A 413 1.07 -13.78 17.74
C ALA A 413 1.90 -12.71 17.01
N ASP A 414 1.38 -12.29 15.86
CA ASP A 414 1.80 -11.13 15.10
C ASP A 414 0.75 -10.03 15.27
N SER A 415 1.17 -8.83 15.67
CA SER A 415 0.26 -7.69 15.82
C SER A 415 -0.29 -7.18 14.49
N GLY A 416 0.31 -7.58 13.36
CA GLY A 416 0.25 -6.79 12.13
C GLY A 416 0.92 -5.44 12.33
N ILE A 417 0.58 -4.47 11.49
CA ILE A 417 1.20 -3.13 11.55
C ILE A 417 0.30 -2.20 12.34
N LEU A 418 0.85 -1.69 13.43
CA LEU A 418 0.26 -0.65 14.25
C LEU A 418 0.72 0.71 13.73
N SER A 419 -0.25 1.55 13.37
CA SER A 419 -0.04 2.96 13.11
C SER A 419 0.09 3.69 14.44
N ILE A 420 1.30 4.15 14.77
CA ILE A 420 1.61 4.84 16.03
C ILE A 420 1.92 6.31 15.72
N PRO A 421 1.31 7.28 16.42
CA PRO A 421 1.72 8.67 16.32
C PRO A 421 3.22 8.84 16.62
N PRO A 422 3.95 9.67 15.86
CA PRO A 422 5.37 9.86 16.09
C PRO A 422 5.61 10.65 17.39
N ALA A 423 6.28 10.03 18.35
CA ALA A 423 6.66 10.63 19.64
C ALA A 423 7.70 9.77 20.36
N SER A 424 8.17 10.27 21.51
CA SER A 424 8.91 9.45 22.47
C SER A 424 7.95 8.78 23.44
N TYR A 425 8.16 7.48 23.67
CA TYR A 425 7.34 6.64 24.54
C TYR A 425 8.23 5.89 25.53
N TYR A 426 7.68 5.55 26.69
CA TYR A 426 8.17 4.45 27.50
C TYR A 426 7.48 3.17 27.04
N LEU A 427 8.28 2.23 26.55
CA LEU A 427 7.85 0.86 26.29
C LEU A 427 7.83 0.09 27.61
N LEU A 428 6.66 -0.48 27.93
CA LEU A 428 6.51 -1.46 29.01
C LEU A 428 5.83 -2.70 28.46
N VAL A 429 6.28 -3.87 28.90
CA VAL A 429 5.62 -5.15 28.65
C VAL A 429 5.34 -5.81 29.99
N THR A 430 4.11 -6.23 30.23
CA THR A 430 3.69 -6.89 31.47
C THR A 430 3.03 -8.22 31.16
N PRO A 431 2.96 -9.16 32.13
CA PRO A 431 2.00 -10.26 32.03
C PRO A 431 0.59 -9.70 31.86
N ALA A 432 -0.25 -10.42 31.11
CA ALA A 432 -1.60 -9.99 30.79
C ALA A 432 -2.43 -9.71 32.07
N GLY A 433 -3.05 -8.54 32.13
CA GLY A 433 -3.87 -8.08 33.25
C GLY A 433 -3.10 -7.77 34.54
N MET A 434 -1.76 -7.64 34.48
CA MET A 434 -0.90 -7.34 35.63
C MET A 434 -0.01 -6.11 35.40
N PRO A 435 -0.57 -4.88 35.27
CA PRO A 435 0.19 -3.68 34.93
C PRO A 435 1.28 -3.31 35.96
N GLU A 436 1.17 -3.80 37.19
CA GLU A 436 2.17 -3.58 38.25
C GLU A 436 3.46 -4.43 38.08
N VAL A 437 3.45 -5.42 37.18
CA VAL A 437 4.56 -6.37 36.97
C VAL A 437 5.22 -6.10 35.62
N VAL A 438 6.26 -5.28 35.62
CA VAL A 438 7.03 -4.97 34.40
C VAL A 438 8.02 -6.09 34.10
N ALA A 439 7.80 -6.78 32.97
CA ALA A 439 8.71 -7.80 32.45
C ALA A 439 9.84 -7.19 31.63
N ILE A 440 9.50 -6.25 30.73
CA ILE A 440 10.43 -5.49 29.89
C ILE A 440 10.16 -4.00 30.09
N GLY A 441 11.22 -3.21 30.23
CA GLY A 441 11.15 -1.76 30.43
C GLY A 441 11.07 -1.34 31.90
N PRO A 442 10.69 -0.09 32.20
CA PRO A 442 10.36 0.97 31.25
C PRO A 442 11.59 1.38 30.43
N ALA A 443 11.49 1.26 29.10
CA ALA A 443 12.55 1.66 28.16
C ALA A 443 12.08 2.83 27.31
N MET A 444 12.81 3.94 27.31
CA MET A 444 12.49 5.07 26.44
C MET A 444 12.82 4.69 25.00
N ILE A 445 11.82 4.79 24.12
CA ILE A 445 11.95 4.60 22.67
C ILE A 445 11.48 5.85 21.95
N ASN A 446 12.12 6.17 20.83
CA ASN A 446 11.71 7.25 19.95
C ASN A 446 11.14 6.66 18.66
N LEU A 447 9.87 6.93 18.40
CA LEU A 447 9.19 6.49 17.19
C LEU A 447 8.99 7.70 16.27
N GLU A 448 9.63 7.66 15.11
CA GLU A 448 9.67 8.75 14.15
C GLU A 448 8.71 8.49 12.98
N ALA A 449 8.20 9.58 12.41
CA ALA A 449 7.29 9.52 11.27
C ALA A 449 8.01 8.98 10.02
N GLY A 450 7.32 8.21 9.18
CA GLY A 450 7.90 7.63 7.97
C GLY A 450 8.83 6.44 8.22
N LYS A 451 8.97 5.99 9.48
CA LYS A 451 9.83 4.86 9.85
C LYS A 451 9.02 3.61 10.15
N ARG A 452 9.66 2.46 9.91
CA ARG A 452 9.15 1.13 10.29
C ARG A 452 9.98 0.57 11.43
N TYR A 453 9.31 -0.16 12.32
CA TYR A 453 9.88 -0.72 13.54
C TYR A 453 9.35 -2.12 13.72
N THR A 454 10.24 -3.09 13.96
CA THR A 454 9.84 -4.46 14.33
C THR A 454 10.52 -4.85 15.63
N ALA A 455 9.72 -5.32 16.59
CA ALA A 455 10.19 -5.84 17.87
C ALA A 455 9.73 -7.29 18.05
N ILE A 456 10.67 -8.17 18.38
CA ILE A 456 10.43 -9.60 18.52
C ILE A 456 10.77 -10.02 19.94
N ALA A 457 9.77 -10.42 20.72
CA ALA A 457 10.00 -11.02 22.04
C ALA A 457 10.66 -12.39 21.89
N THR A 458 11.64 -12.70 22.75
CA THR A 458 12.37 -13.97 22.73
C THR A 458 12.72 -14.42 24.15
N ASP A 459 12.92 -15.72 24.34
CA ASP A 459 13.45 -16.25 25.60
C ASP A 459 14.96 -15.98 25.70
N ASP A 460 15.34 -15.08 26.60
CA ASP A 460 16.70 -14.58 26.80
C ASP A 460 17.16 -14.65 28.27
N PRO A 461 17.29 -15.85 28.85
CA PRO A 461 17.73 -16.02 30.24
C PRO A 461 19.15 -15.53 30.53
N MET A 462 19.94 -15.25 29.49
CA MET A 462 21.30 -14.69 29.61
C MET A 462 21.33 -13.16 29.42
N ASN A 463 20.19 -12.53 29.16
CA ASN A 463 20.05 -11.09 28.87
C ASN A 463 21.04 -10.61 27.78
N VAL A 464 21.19 -11.40 26.71
CA VAL A 464 22.05 -11.09 25.56
C VAL A 464 21.54 -9.86 24.81
N THR A 465 20.22 -9.69 24.72
CA THR A 465 19.55 -8.55 24.06
C THR A 465 19.60 -7.27 24.90
N GLY A 466 19.82 -7.37 26.21
CA GLY A 466 20.07 -6.24 27.11
C GLY A 466 18.84 -5.44 27.53
N LEU A 467 17.62 -5.91 27.22
CA LEU A 467 16.36 -5.22 27.52
C LEU A 467 15.52 -5.91 28.61
N ALA A 468 15.98 -7.06 29.11
CA ALA A 468 15.31 -7.79 30.17
C ALA A 468 15.50 -7.12 31.54
N THR A 469 14.48 -7.17 32.39
CA THR A 469 14.65 -6.89 33.82
C THR A 469 15.46 -8.01 34.47
N ASP A 470 16.41 -7.69 35.35
CA ASP A 470 17.26 -8.69 36.02
C ASP A 470 16.44 -9.82 36.66
N GLY A 471 16.72 -11.07 36.26
CA GLY A 471 16.02 -12.27 36.73
C GLY A 471 14.79 -12.67 35.91
N ILE A 472 14.40 -11.89 34.91
CA ILE A 472 13.37 -12.22 33.92
C ILE A 472 14.08 -12.68 32.65
N GLY A 473 13.83 -13.91 32.22
CA GLY A 473 14.51 -14.51 31.07
C GLY A 473 13.89 -14.18 29.71
N ILE A 474 13.46 -12.94 29.51
CA ILE A 474 12.74 -12.49 28.30
C ILE A 474 13.47 -11.28 27.73
N GLY A 475 13.73 -11.29 26.43
CA GLY A 475 14.42 -10.22 25.70
C GLY A 475 13.63 -9.70 24.50
N LEU A 476 14.18 -8.68 23.84
CA LEU A 476 13.67 -8.16 22.57
C LEU A 476 14.77 -8.17 21.51
N ILE A 477 14.48 -8.77 20.36
CA ILE A 477 15.25 -8.56 19.15
C ILE A 477 14.60 -7.41 18.40
N LEU A 478 15.37 -6.35 18.15
CA LEU A 478 14.90 -5.15 17.48
C LEU A 478 15.41 -5.10 16.04
N GLN A 479 14.58 -4.62 15.12
CA GLN A 479 14.89 -4.50 13.70
C GLN A 479 14.45 -3.15 13.14
N ASP A 480 14.78 -2.90 11.87
CA ASP A 480 14.42 -1.68 11.14
C ASP A 480 14.95 -0.41 11.83
N ALA A 481 14.13 0.62 11.99
CA ALA A 481 14.58 1.90 12.55
C ALA A 481 14.99 1.83 14.03
N PHE A 482 14.77 0.71 14.74
CA PHE A 482 15.37 0.52 16.07
C PHE A 482 16.89 0.30 16.02
N VAL A 483 17.41 -0.23 14.92
CA VAL A 483 18.83 -0.60 14.78
C VAL A 483 19.53 0.15 13.66
N ALA A 484 18.81 1.01 12.93
CA ALA A 484 19.41 1.93 11.98
C ALA A 484 20.30 2.92 12.76
N THR A 485 21.61 2.88 12.51
CA THR A 485 22.50 3.96 12.93
C THR A 485 22.14 5.21 12.13
N GLU A 486 22.04 6.37 12.78
CA GLU A 486 21.95 7.65 12.06
C GLU A 486 23.13 7.71 11.05
N GLU A 487 22.81 7.70 9.75
CA GLU A 487 23.78 7.99 8.69
C GLU A 487 24.02 9.50 8.56
#